data_AF-A0A8B9BW28-F1
#
_entry.id   AF-A0A8B9BW28-F1
#
_cell.length_a   1.000
_cell.length_b   1.000
_cell.length_c   1.000
_cell.angle_alpha   90.00
_cell.angle_beta   90.00
_cell.angle_gamma   90.00
#
_symmetry.space_group_name_H-M   'P 1'
#
loop_
_entity.id
_entity.type
_entity.pdbx_description
1 polymer ?
#
loop_
_entity_poly.entity_id
_entity_poly.type
_entity_poly.pdbx_seq_one_letter_code
_entity_poly.pdbx_strand_id
1 'polypeptide(L)'
;MAPGRGAACGARGAVGTCVATQAALCKVAAGHRQLVLQLGGSADGPRLREERRGRSAEARELSAGLRSALLAGLRQAASPEERRELERLWVLFLSALELFLQDLRQAHRLCRLFSLQGGGPALLRTGLGGRRGGGPEQPPAPPCLEEEMEQVRAVLAEMESTANIPLWTVEATQAAGPGDLGAAPTSQGLPGTSLLASLPALQRPGRAQHSRGLA
;
A
#
# COMPACT_ATOMS: atom_id res chain seq x y z
N MET A 1 21.17 -4.00 -44.15
CA MET A 1 21.52 -3.43 -42.83
C MET A 1 20.24 -2.86 -42.22
N ALA A 2 19.59 -3.60 -41.32
CA ALA A 2 18.37 -3.16 -40.63
C ALA A 2 18.72 -2.94 -39.14
N PRO A 3 18.36 -1.80 -38.52
CA PRO A 3 18.65 -1.58 -37.12
C PRO A 3 17.53 -2.14 -36.22
N GLY A 4 17.92 -2.88 -35.19
CA GLY A 4 17.42 -2.72 -33.83
C GLY A 4 16.00 -3.18 -33.49
N ARG A 5 15.79 -4.50 -33.34
CA ARG A 5 14.61 -5.07 -32.66
C ARG A 5 14.87 -5.46 -31.19
N GLY A 6 16.02 -5.10 -30.63
CA GLY A 6 16.50 -5.58 -29.32
C GLY A 6 16.11 -4.74 -28.09
N ALA A 7 15.69 -3.48 -28.26
CA ALA A 7 15.48 -2.57 -27.12
C ALA A 7 14.09 -2.71 -26.46
N ALA A 8 13.06 -3.09 -27.22
CA ALA A 8 11.69 -3.19 -26.72
C ALA A 8 11.46 -4.31 -25.69
N CYS A 9 12.31 -5.36 -25.71
CA CYS A 9 12.20 -6.47 -24.75
C CYS A 9 12.70 -6.08 -23.35
N GLY A 10 13.67 -5.17 -23.25
CA GLY A 10 14.21 -4.69 -21.98
C GLY A 10 13.24 -3.78 -21.21
N ALA A 11 12.53 -2.89 -21.92
CA ALA A 11 11.58 -1.95 -21.30
C ALA A 11 10.34 -2.66 -20.73
N ARG A 12 9.82 -3.68 -21.44
CA ARG A 12 8.71 -4.53 -20.94
C ARG A 12 9.10 -5.34 -19.70
N GLY A 13 10.37 -5.71 -19.58
CA GLY A 13 10.93 -6.35 -18.39
C GLY A 13 10.98 -5.40 -17.18
N ALA A 14 11.31 -4.13 -17.38
CA ALA A 14 11.43 -3.15 -16.29
C ALA A 14 10.09 -2.88 -15.60
N VAL A 15 9.01 -2.69 -16.38
CA VAL A 15 7.65 -2.56 -15.83
C VAL A 15 7.24 -3.83 -15.09
N GLY A 16 7.53 -5.02 -15.65
CA GLY A 16 7.26 -6.30 -15.01
C GLY A 16 7.96 -6.46 -13.66
N THR A 17 9.22 -6.04 -13.55
CA THR A 17 9.96 -6.01 -12.28
C THR A 17 9.31 -5.04 -11.29
N CYS A 18 8.90 -3.85 -11.72
CA CYS A 18 8.20 -2.88 -10.85
C CYS A 18 6.87 -3.46 -10.31
N VAL A 19 6.09 -4.12 -11.16
CA VAL A 19 4.84 -4.81 -10.77
C VAL A 19 5.14 -5.89 -9.73
N ALA A 20 6.16 -6.72 -9.96
CA ALA A 20 6.53 -7.79 -9.03
C ALA A 20 6.99 -7.23 -7.67
N THR A 21 7.83 -6.19 -7.67
CA THR A 21 8.28 -5.53 -6.44
C THR A 21 7.12 -4.85 -5.70
N GLN A 22 6.19 -4.20 -6.41
CA GLN A 22 4.98 -3.62 -5.80
C GLN A 22 4.10 -4.70 -5.16
N ALA A 23 3.90 -5.84 -5.83
CA ALA A 23 3.15 -6.96 -5.26
C ALA A 23 3.84 -7.56 -4.03
N ALA A 24 5.17 -7.68 -4.05
CA ALA A 24 5.96 -8.11 -2.91
C ALA A 24 5.83 -7.12 -1.73
N LEU A 25 5.92 -5.81 -2.00
CA LEU A 25 5.74 -4.75 -1.00
C LEU A 25 4.36 -4.87 -0.33
N CYS A 26 3.28 -4.98 -1.12
CA CYS A 26 1.92 -5.15 -0.59
C CYS A 26 1.81 -6.40 0.29
N LYS A 27 2.44 -7.51 -0.10
CA LYS A 27 2.45 -8.76 0.68
C LYS A 27 3.18 -8.59 2.02
N VAL A 28 4.35 -7.95 2.00
CA VAL A 28 5.13 -7.69 3.22
C VAL A 28 4.40 -6.70 4.13
N ALA A 29 3.79 -5.65 3.58
CA ALA A 29 2.99 -4.69 4.34
C ALA A 29 1.77 -5.37 5.00
N ALA A 30 1.06 -6.25 4.29
CA ALA A 30 -0.03 -7.04 4.85
C ALA A 30 0.47 -7.97 5.98
N GLY A 31 1.64 -8.60 5.80
CA GLY A 31 2.30 -9.40 6.83
C GLY A 31 2.68 -8.57 8.07
N HIS A 32 3.22 -7.37 7.87
CA HIS A 32 3.51 -6.44 8.96
C HIS A 32 2.24 -6.08 9.73
N ARG A 33 1.16 -5.72 9.04
CA ARG A 33 -0.15 -5.42 9.65
C ARG A 33 -0.65 -6.57 10.52
N GLN A 34 -0.52 -7.81 10.05
CA GLN A 34 -0.93 -8.97 10.83
C GLN A 34 -0.17 -9.08 12.16
N LEU A 35 1.13 -8.81 12.16
CA LEU A 35 1.93 -8.79 13.39
C LEU A 35 1.54 -7.61 14.29
N VAL A 36 1.21 -6.45 13.72
CA VAL A 36 0.72 -5.28 14.47
C VAL A 36 -0.60 -5.58 15.18
N LEU A 37 -1.51 -6.31 14.54
CA LEU A 37 -2.79 -6.71 15.15
C LEU A 37 -2.62 -7.66 16.36
N GLN A 38 -1.49 -8.36 16.44
CA GLN A 38 -1.19 -9.25 17.57
C GLN A 38 -0.54 -8.52 18.76
N LEU A 39 -0.12 -7.27 18.60
CA LEU A 39 0.48 -6.47 19.68
C LEU A 39 -0.55 -6.15 20.77
N GLY A 40 -0.14 -6.25 22.03
CA GLY A 40 -1.02 -6.09 23.20
C GLY A 40 -1.95 -7.27 23.49
N GLY A 41 -1.93 -8.32 22.65
CA GLY A 41 -2.65 -9.57 22.89
C GLY A 41 -1.83 -10.59 23.68
N SER A 42 -2.41 -11.78 23.89
CA SER A 42 -1.73 -12.91 24.55
C SER A 42 -0.54 -13.47 23.77
N ALA A 43 -0.45 -13.18 22.47
CA ALA A 43 0.67 -13.54 21.61
C ALA A 43 1.78 -12.47 21.59
N ASP A 44 1.61 -11.33 22.26
CA ASP A 44 2.63 -10.27 22.28
C ASP A 44 3.85 -10.68 23.10
N GLY A 45 5.03 -10.42 22.55
CA GLY A 45 6.29 -10.81 23.14
C GLY A 45 7.48 -10.26 22.35
N PRO A 46 8.70 -10.38 22.91
CA PRO A 46 9.89 -9.82 22.28
C PRO A 46 10.14 -10.39 20.87
N ARG A 47 9.86 -11.68 20.66
CA ARG A 47 9.98 -12.35 19.34
C ARG A 47 9.03 -11.76 18.30
N LEU A 48 7.74 -11.58 18.65
CA LEU A 48 6.75 -10.98 17.75
C LEU A 48 7.16 -9.55 17.37
N ARG A 49 7.63 -8.76 18.33
CA ARG A 49 8.07 -7.38 18.10
C ARG A 49 9.31 -7.29 17.21
N GLU A 50 10.22 -8.25 17.33
CA GLU A 50 11.39 -8.38 16.47
C GLU A 50 10.99 -8.79 15.05
N GLU A 51 10.12 -9.79 14.89
CA GLU A 51 9.60 -10.19 13.58
C GLU A 51 8.91 -9.03 12.86
N ARG A 52 8.10 -8.25 13.60
CA ARG A 52 7.45 -7.04 13.09
C ARG A 52 8.47 -6.00 12.63
N ARG A 53 9.58 -5.82 13.37
CA ARG A 53 10.69 -4.94 12.95
C ARG A 53 11.37 -5.46 11.69
N GLY A 54 11.64 -6.77 11.61
CA GLY A 54 12.18 -7.40 10.40
C GLY A 54 11.29 -7.17 9.17
N ARG A 55 9.97 -7.37 9.30
CA ARG A 55 9.01 -7.05 8.23
C ARG A 55 8.97 -5.57 7.87
N SER A 56 9.12 -4.68 8.86
CA SER A 56 9.19 -3.24 8.62
C SER A 56 10.45 -2.85 7.83
N ALA A 57 11.60 -3.46 8.15
CA ALA A 57 12.83 -3.28 7.40
C ALA A 57 12.71 -3.78 5.96
N GLU A 58 12.18 -4.99 5.76
CA GLU A 58 11.92 -5.58 4.44
C GLU A 58 10.98 -4.70 3.59
N ALA A 59 9.89 -4.19 4.18
CA ALA A 59 8.98 -3.28 3.48
C ALA A 59 9.68 -1.98 3.04
N ARG A 60 10.53 -1.41 3.91
CA ARG A 60 11.29 -0.19 3.59
C ARG A 60 12.34 -0.44 2.51
N GLU A 61 13.01 -1.58 2.52
CA GLU A 61 13.96 -1.96 1.47
C GLU A 61 13.27 -2.09 0.11
N LEU A 62 12.15 -2.82 0.05
CA LEU A 62 11.34 -2.95 -1.15
C LEU A 62 10.84 -1.59 -1.64
N SER A 63 10.45 -0.71 -0.72
CA SER A 63 10.01 0.65 -1.06
C SER A 63 11.13 1.49 -1.68
N ALA A 64 12.37 1.37 -1.19
CA ALA A 64 13.52 2.11 -1.72
C ALA A 64 13.91 1.60 -3.12
N GLY A 65 13.88 0.27 -3.31
CA GLY A 65 14.10 -0.36 -4.60
C GLY A 65 13.04 0.05 -5.63
N LEU A 66 11.76 -0.02 -5.24
CA LEU A 66 10.66 0.35 -6.11
C LEU A 66 10.64 1.84 -6.43
N ARG A 67 10.89 2.73 -5.46
CA ARG A 67 11.05 4.18 -5.70
C ARG A 67 12.10 4.44 -6.77
N SER A 68 13.27 3.83 -6.63
CA SER A 68 14.37 4.00 -7.59
C SER A 68 13.99 3.49 -8.98
N ALA A 69 13.32 2.33 -9.03
CA ALA A 69 12.85 1.73 -10.28
C ALA A 69 11.75 2.55 -10.97
N LEU A 70 10.79 3.09 -10.23
CA LEU A 70 9.73 3.96 -10.75
C LEU A 70 10.29 5.28 -11.28
N LEU A 71 11.18 5.91 -10.52
CA LEU A 71 11.86 7.15 -10.93
C LEU A 71 12.74 6.95 -12.17
N ALA A 72 13.41 5.80 -12.28
CA ALA A 72 14.19 5.45 -13.46
C ALA A 72 13.26 5.12 -14.65
N GLY A 73 12.19 4.37 -14.40
CA GLY A 73 11.22 3.95 -15.41
C GLY A 73 10.48 5.13 -16.04
N LEU A 74 9.98 6.07 -15.22
CA LEU A 74 9.26 7.25 -15.74
C LEU A 74 10.16 8.16 -16.58
N ARG A 75 11.46 8.22 -16.28
CA ARG A 75 12.44 8.98 -17.10
C ARG A 75 12.78 8.30 -18.42
N GLN A 76 12.70 6.96 -18.48
CA GLN A 76 13.12 6.15 -19.62
C GLN A 76 11.95 5.54 -20.41
N ALA A 77 10.70 5.86 -20.04
CA ALA A 77 9.51 5.30 -20.67
C ALA A 77 9.52 5.58 -22.17
N ALA A 78 9.54 4.51 -22.98
CA ALA A 78 9.68 4.60 -24.42
C ALA A 78 8.33 4.81 -25.11
N SER A 79 7.25 4.33 -24.49
CA SER A 79 5.87 4.44 -24.98
C SER A 79 4.94 5.16 -23.98
N PRO A 80 3.89 5.83 -24.47
CA PRO A 80 2.88 6.42 -23.60
C PRO A 80 2.12 5.36 -22.79
N GLU A 81 1.98 4.13 -23.28
CA GLU A 81 1.37 3.01 -22.56
C GLU A 81 2.23 2.57 -21.36
N GLU A 82 3.54 2.39 -21.56
CA GLU A 82 4.47 2.08 -20.46
C GLU A 82 4.47 3.19 -19.42
N ARG A 83 4.46 4.45 -19.87
CA ARG A 83 4.38 5.60 -18.97
C ARG A 83 3.10 5.57 -18.12
N ARG A 84 1.93 5.34 -18.73
CA ARG A 84 0.65 5.22 -18.01
C ARG A 84 0.68 4.11 -16.96
N GLU A 85 1.28 2.95 -17.28
CA GLU A 85 1.37 1.85 -16.33
C GLU A 85 2.29 2.17 -15.15
N LEU A 86 3.41 2.85 -15.41
CA LEU A 86 4.30 3.34 -14.36
C LEU A 86 3.62 4.42 -13.49
N GLU A 87 2.83 5.31 -14.09
CA GLU A 87 2.02 6.30 -13.35
C GLU A 87 0.95 5.61 -12.47
N ARG A 88 0.34 4.52 -12.94
CA ARG A 88 -0.56 3.70 -12.11
C ARG A 88 0.17 3.04 -10.94
N LEU A 89 1.32 2.43 -11.21
CA LEU A 89 2.16 1.83 -10.17
C LEU A 89 2.63 2.87 -9.16
N TRP A 90 2.88 4.10 -9.58
CA TRP A 90 3.19 5.22 -8.70
C TRP A 90 2.06 5.49 -7.70
N VAL A 91 0.83 5.60 -8.18
CA VAL A 91 -0.35 5.82 -7.32
C VAL A 91 -0.55 4.64 -6.36
N LEU A 92 -0.40 3.40 -6.85
CA LEU A 92 -0.47 2.21 -6.01
C LEU A 92 0.63 2.20 -4.95
N PHE A 93 1.84 2.60 -5.30
CA PHE A 93 2.97 2.70 -4.38
C PHE A 93 2.72 3.72 -3.27
N LEU A 94 2.26 4.93 -3.62
CA LEU A 94 1.88 5.95 -2.64
C LEU A 94 0.81 5.42 -1.67
N SER A 95 -0.26 4.81 -2.20
CA SER A 95 -1.33 4.25 -1.35
C SER A 95 -0.83 3.14 -0.42
N ALA A 96 0.12 2.31 -0.88
CA ALA A 96 0.72 1.27 -0.05
C ALA A 96 1.58 1.86 1.07
N LEU A 97 2.34 2.93 0.80
CA LEU A 97 3.12 3.65 1.81
C LEU A 97 2.23 4.32 2.86
N GLU A 98 1.11 4.92 2.45
CA GLU A 98 0.15 5.53 3.38
C GLU A 98 -0.42 4.50 4.35
N LEU A 99 -0.87 3.35 3.84
CA LEU A 99 -1.37 2.25 4.66
C LEU A 99 -0.29 1.71 5.60
N PHE A 100 0.92 1.50 5.10
CA PHE A 100 2.04 1.06 5.91
C PHE A 100 2.37 2.06 7.02
N LEU A 101 2.31 3.37 6.73
CA LEU A 101 2.52 4.42 7.73
C LEU A 101 1.41 4.42 8.81
N GLN A 102 0.16 4.12 8.44
CA GLN A 102 -0.92 3.93 9.41
C GLN A 102 -0.63 2.73 10.33
N ASP A 103 -0.15 1.62 9.77
CA ASP A 103 0.23 0.44 10.55
C ASP A 103 1.39 0.74 11.50
N LEU A 104 2.42 1.49 11.07
CA LEU A 104 3.51 1.94 11.94
C LEU A 104 3.03 2.82 13.09
N ARG A 105 2.12 3.77 12.83
CA ARG A 105 1.50 4.61 13.88
C ARG A 105 0.75 3.74 14.90
N GLN A 106 -0.02 2.77 14.42
CA GLN A 106 -0.73 1.83 15.29
C GLN A 106 0.25 0.99 16.11
N ALA A 107 1.32 0.50 15.49
CA ALA A 107 2.33 -0.30 16.16
C ALA A 107 3.07 0.52 17.24
N HIS A 108 3.38 1.79 16.96
CA HIS A 108 3.97 2.72 17.94
C HIS A 108 3.03 2.93 19.13
N ARG A 109 1.75 3.22 18.88
CA ARG A 109 0.72 3.37 19.91
C ARG A 109 0.63 2.13 20.80
N LEU A 110 0.49 0.94 20.21
CA LEU A 110 0.38 -0.32 20.94
C LEU A 110 1.66 -0.65 21.71
N CYS A 111 2.83 -0.41 21.13
CA CYS A 111 4.10 -0.64 21.81
C CYS A 111 4.27 0.23 23.06
N ARG A 112 3.78 1.48 23.03
CA ARG A 112 3.78 2.38 24.19
C ARG A 112 2.80 1.95 25.28
N LEU A 113 1.59 1.56 24.89
CA LEU A 113 0.56 1.09 25.84
C LEU A 113 0.99 -0.21 26.54
N PHE A 114 1.61 -1.12 25.80
CA PHE A 114 2.05 -2.43 26.30
C PHE A 114 3.57 -2.50 26.36
N SER A 115 4.20 -1.68 27.20
CA SER A 115 5.66 -1.62 27.27
C SER A 115 6.26 -2.90 27.88
N LEU A 116 7.02 -3.67 27.08
CA LEU A 116 7.75 -4.87 27.54
C LEU A 116 9.07 -4.54 28.26
N GLN A 117 9.52 -3.27 28.22
CA GLN A 117 10.64 -2.80 29.02
C GLN A 117 10.18 -2.73 30.48
N GLY A 118 10.68 -3.68 31.27
CA GLY A 118 10.34 -3.83 32.68
C GLY A 118 10.64 -2.57 33.48
N GLY A 119 9.57 -1.91 33.92
CA GLY A 119 9.64 -0.76 34.83
C GLY A 119 8.31 -0.40 35.48
N GLY A 120 7.24 -1.19 35.27
CA GLY A 120 6.04 -1.08 36.11
C GLY A 120 6.25 -1.80 37.44
N PRO A 121 5.76 -1.28 38.58
CA PRO A 121 5.75 -2.04 39.83
C PRO A 121 5.05 -3.36 39.53
N ALA A 122 5.69 -4.47 39.91
CA ALA A 122 5.26 -5.83 39.62
C ALA A 122 3.74 -6.00 39.85
N LEU A 123 2.93 -5.85 38.80
CA LEU A 123 1.51 -6.08 38.89
C LEU A 123 1.30 -7.58 38.75
N LEU A 124 1.22 -8.18 39.93
CA LEU A 124 0.81 -9.55 40.24
C LEU A 124 1.82 -10.61 39.80
N ARG A 125 2.66 -10.97 40.78
CA ARG A 125 3.53 -12.15 40.79
C ARG A 125 2.66 -13.42 40.80
N THR A 126 2.19 -13.86 39.65
CA THR A 126 1.55 -15.17 39.47
C THR A 126 2.61 -16.28 39.51
N GLY A 127 3.13 -16.59 40.69
CA GLY A 127 3.70 -17.90 41.06
C GLY A 127 4.83 -18.55 40.23
N LEU A 128 5.31 -17.97 39.13
CA LEU A 128 6.34 -18.56 38.27
C LEU A 128 7.58 -17.66 38.26
N GLY A 129 8.42 -17.83 39.29
CA GLY A 129 9.69 -17.14 39.45
C GLY A 129 10.74 -17.63 38.44
N GLY A 130 10.75 -17.06 37.24
CA GLY A 130 11.86 -17.17 36.30
C GLY A 130 12.92 -16.11 36.57
N ARG A 131 14.05 -16.53 37.14
CA ARG A 131 15.27 -15.77 37.46
C ARG A 131 15.72 -14.89 36.28
N ARG A 132 15.74 -13.56 36.44
CA ARG A 132 16.26 -12.61 35.43
C ARG A 132 17.74 -12.32 35.70
N GLY A 133 18.62 -13.01 34.97
CA GLY A 133 20.05 -12.70 34.89
C GLY A 133 20.27 -11.46 34.02
N GLY A 134 21.22 -10.62 34.44
CA GLY A 134 21.62 -9.42 33.72
C GLY A 134 22.71 -9.63 32.66
N GLY A 135 22.83 -8.64 31.78
CA GLY A 135 23.97 -8.36 30.89
C GLY A 135 23.78 -8.75 29.42
N PRO A 136 24.57 -8.18 28.47
CA PRO A 136 25.33 -6.93 28.46
C PRO A 136 24.91 -5.97 27.31
N GLU A 137 25.57 -4.82 27.28
CA GLU A 137 25.68 -3.77 26.24
C GLU A 137 24.96 -4.02 24.90
N GLN A 138 23.98 -3.15 24.64
CA GLN A 138 23.07 -3.26 23.51
C GLN A 138 23.79 -2.84 22.20
N PRO A 139 23.77 -3.68 21.14
CA PRO A 139 24.20 -3.29 19.79
C PRO A 139 23.44 -2.04 19.31
N PRO A 140 23.90 -1.32 18.25
CA PRO A 140 23.26 -0.09 17.80
C PRO A 140 21.76 -0.30 17.75
N ALA A 141 21.05 0.49 18.55
CA ALA A 141 19.63 0.29 18.74
C ALA A 141 18.96 0.31 17.37
N PRO A 142 18.17 -0.73 17.02
CA PRO A 142 17.41 -0.68 15.79
C PRO A 142 16.56 0.61 15.79
N PRO A 143 16.34 1.22 14.62
CA PRO A 143 15.68 2.52 14.53
C PRO A 143 14.39 2.49 15.32
N CYS A 144 14.19 3.50 16.16
CA CYS A 144 12.98 3.55 16.94
C CYS A 144 11.77 3.71 16.00
N LEU A 145 10.58 3.28 16.41
CA LEU A 145 9.39 3.33 15.55
C LEU A 145 9.10 4.74 15.03
N GLU A 146 9.51 5.78 15.76
CA GLU A 146 9.37 7.17 15.32
C GLU A 146 10.28 7.49 14.12
N GLU A 147 11.53 7.02 14.14
CA GLU A 147 12.44 7.12 13.00
C GLU A 147 11.92 6.33 11.79
N GLU A 148 11.36 5.13 12.00
CA GLU A 148 10.76 4.36 10.90
C GLU A 148 9.60 5.13 10.25
N MET A 149 8.73 5.73 11.08
CA MET A 149 7.61 6.55 10.61
C MET A 149 8.08 7.78 9.86
N GLU A 150 9.16 8.43 10.32
CA GLU A 150 9.69 9.62 9.67
C GLU A 150 10.36 9.29 8.34
N GLN A 151 11.07 8.16 8.28
CA GLN A 151 11.66 7.67 7.04
C GLN A 151 10.58 7.39 5.99
N VAL A 152 9.49 6.72 6.37
CA VAL A 152 8.36 6.47 5.45
C VAL A 152 7.69 7.78 5.02
N ARG A 153 7.49 8.74 5.95
CA ARG A 153 6.98 10.08 5.61
C ARG A 153 7.86 10.82 4.62
N ALA A 154 9.18 10.77 4.80
CA ALA A 154 10.13 11.41 3.90
C ALA A 154 10.05 10.80 2.49
N VAL A 155 9.97 9.47 2.38
CA VAL A 155 9.80 8.79 1.09
C VAL A 155 8.47 9.19 0.44
N LEU A 156 7.39 9.25 1.21
CA LEU A 156 6.07 9.63 0.72
C LEU A 156 6.07 11.07 0.17
N ALA A 157 6.60 12.03 0.94
CA ALA A 157 6.70 13.44 0.53
C ALA A 157 7.64 13.64 -0.68
N GLU A 158 8.75 12.91 -0.74
CA GLU A 158 9.66 12.93 -1.90
C GLU A 158 8.91 12.47 -3.17
N MET A 159 8.16 11.38 -3.07
CA MET A 159 7.42 10.85 -4.21
C MET A 159 6.25 11.77 -4.59
N GLU A 160 5.50 12.30 -3.63
CA GLU A 160 4.44 13.27 -3.94
C GLU A 160 4.97 14.54 -4.63
N SER A 161 6.13 15.05 -4.20
CA SER A 161 6.72 16.25 -4.79
C SER A 161 7.38 16.01 -6.15
N THR A 162 7.88 14.80 -6.41
CA THR A 162 8.58 14.49 -7.67
C THR A 162 7.63 14.29 -8.84
N ALA A 163 6.40 13.85 -8.57
CA ALA A 163 5.40 13.61 -9.61
C ALA A 163 4.18 14.50 -9.40
N ASN A 164 4.06 15.54 -10.24
CA ASN A 164 2.80 16.28 -10.39
C ASN A 164 1.77 15.47 -11.20
N ILE A 165 1.59 14.19 -10.86
CA ILE A 165 0.56 13.30 -11.41
C ILE A 165 -0.64 13.46 -10.49
N PRO A 166 -1.71 14.15 -10.92
CA PRO A 166 -2.89 14.25 -10.09
C PRO A 166 -3.46 12.84 -9.87
N LEU A 167 -3.86 12.51 -8.64
CA LEU A 167 -4.50 11.22 -8.33
C LEU A 167 -5.70 10.86 -9.23
N TRP A 168 -6.31 11.85 -9.89
CA TRP A 168 -7.48 11.70 -10.76
C TRP A 168 -7.17 11.45 -12.25
N THR A 169 -5.91 11.43 -12.71
CA THR A 169 -5.59 11.22 -14.13
C THR A 169 -5.61 9.76 -14.59
N VAL A 170 -5.94 8.82 -13.71
CA VAL A 170 -6.07 7.41 -14.09
C VAL A 170 -7.44 7.19 -14.74
N GLU A 171 -7.48 7.29 -16.07
CA GLU A 171 -8.59 6.75 -16.86
C GLU A 171 -8.67 5.23 -16.61
N ALA A 172 -9.86 4.76 -16.21
CA ALA A 172 -10.12 3.33 -16.06
C ALA A 172 -9.94 2.66 -17.43
N THR A 173 -8.97 1.76 -17.57
CA THR A 173 -8.92 0.90 -18.75
C THR A 173 -10.13 -0.03 -18.71
N GLN A 174 -11.25 0.40 -19.27
CA GLN A 174 -12.28 -0.52 -19.71
C GLN A 174 -11.75 -1.17 -20.99
N ALA A 175 -11.55 -2.49 -20.96
CA ALA A 175 -11.41 -3.26 -22.18
C ALA A 175 -12.77 -3.24 -22.88
N ALA A 176 -12.99 -2.22 -23.72
CA ALA A 176 -14.08 -2.19 -24.66
C ALA A 176 -13.77 -3.23 -25.75
N GLY A 177 -14.14 -4.49 -25.48
CA GLY A 177 -14.25 -5.50 -26.53
C GLY A 177 -15.35 -5.06 -27.51
N PRO A 178 -15.11 -5.13 -28.83
CA PRO A 178 -16.14 -4.80 -29.81
C PRO A 178 -17.28 -5.79 -29.67
N GLY A 179 -18.51 -5.26 -29.60
CA GLY A 179 -19.71 -6.08 -29.56
C GLY A 179 -19.76 -7.03 -30.74
N ASP A 180 -19.94 -8.31 -30.44
CA ASP A 180 -20.51 -9.25 -31.39
C ASP A 180 -21.96 -9.46 -30.99
N LEU A 181 -22.84 -8.92 -31.83
CA LEU A 181 -24.26 -9.17 -31.82
C LEU A 181 -24.48 -10.52 -32.50
N GLY A 182 -24.96 -11.50 -31.73
CA GLY A 182 -25.81 -12.56 -32.25
C GLY A 182 -25.26 -13.96 -32.16
N ALA A 183 -25.72 -14.70 -31.16
CA ALA A 183 -26.33 -16.02 -31.37
C ALA A 183 -27.08 -16.42 -30.09
N ALA A 184 -28.39 -16.59 -30.22
CA ALA A 184 -29.26 -17.11 -29.17
C ALA A 184 -28.90 -18.57 -28.81
N PRO A 185 -29.09 -18.96 -27.54
CA PRO A 185 -29.52 -20.32 -27.25
C PRO A 185 -30.97 -20.32 -26.75
N THR A 186 -31.83 -20.93 -27.54
CA THR A 186 -33.16 -21.40 -27.13
C THR A 186 -33.06 -22.58 -26.16
N SER A 187 -34.05 -22.63 -25.26
CA SER A 187 -34.48 -23.75 -24.39
C SER A 187 -33.66 -23.98 -23.12
N GLN A 188 -34.21 -24.31 -21.96
CA GLN A 188 -35.57 -24.49 -21.41
C GLN A 188 -35.36 -24.72 -19.90
N GLY A 189 -36.23 -24.20 -19.01
CA GLY A 189 -36.27 -24.67 -17.61
C GLY A 189 -36.68 -23.62 -16.56
N LEU A 190 -37.94 -23.70 -16.13
CA LEU A 190 -38.69 -22.99 -15.07
C LEU A 190 -38.02 -22.95 -13.67
N PRO A 191 -38.65 -22.37 -12.61
CA PRO A 191 -39.16 -21.00 -12.43
C PRO A 191 -38.69 -20.39 -11.08
N GLY A 192 -38.65 -19.06 -10.93
CA GLY A 192 -38.35 -18.48 -9.61
C GLY A 192 -38.38 -16.96 -9.54
N THR A 193 -39.57 -16.42 -9.31
CA THR A 193 -39.87 -15.09 -8.75
C THR A 193 -39.27 -13.85 -9.42
N SER A 194 -40.12 -13.21 -10.24
CA SER A 194 -40.08 -11.76 -10.45
C SER A 194 -40.22 -11.00 -9.13
N LEU A 195 -39.37 -10.01 -8.91
CA LEU A 195 -39.77 -8.78 -8.23
C LEU A 195 -39.14 -7.59 -8.95
N LEU A 196 -39.95 -7.11 -9.88
CA LEU A 196 -40.08 -5.76 -10.43
C LEU A 196 -38.97 -4.75 -10.15
N ALA A 197 -38.42 -4.29 -11.27
CA ALA A 197 -37.96 -2.93 -11.49
C ALA A 197 -38.86 -1.88 -10.80
N SER A 198 -38.24 -0.94 -10.12
CA SER A 198 -38.69 0.47 -10.05
C SER A 198 -37.56 1.33 -9.50
N LEU A 199 -36.80 1.94 -10.41
CA LEU A 199 -36.14 3.23 -10.16
C LEU A 199 -37.23 4.30 -10.05
N PRO A 200 -36.99 5.37 -9.28
CA PRO A 200 -36.63 6.59 -10.00
C PRO A 200 -35.47 7.38 -9.37
N ALA A 201 -34.71 7.95 -10.31
CA ALA A 201 -33.78 9.06 -10.23
C ALA A 201 -33.84 9.93 -8.96
N LEU A 202 -32.76 9.93 -8.18
CA LEU A 202 -32.54 10.95 -7.16
C LEU A 202 -31.90 12.19 -7.82
N GLN A 203 -32.77 13.18 -7.97
CA GLN A 203 -32.59 14.58 -8.28
C GLN A 203 -31.26 15.17 -7.76
N ARG A 204 -30.44 15.75 -8.66
CA ARG A 204 -29.31 16.64 -8.31
C ARG A 204 -29.84 18.03 -7.89
N PRO A 205 -29.48 18.58 -6.72
CA PRO A 205 -29.82 19.95 -6.39
C PRO A 205 -28.85 20.95 -7.04
N GLY A 206 -29.40 21.75 -7.97
CA GLY A 206 -29.35 23.22 -7.99
C GLY A 206 -28.00 23.92 -7.84
N ARG A 207 -27.39 24.25 -8.97
CA ARG A 207 -26.28 25.19 -9.13
C ARG A 207 -26.82 26.63 -8.98
N ALA A 208 -26.62 27.27 -7.84
CA ALA A 208 -26.94 28.68 -7.64
C ALA A 208 -25.92 29.56 -8.38
N GLN A 209 -26.39 30.25 -9.41
CA GLN A 209 -25.65 31.29 -10.11
C GLN A 209 -25.74 32.58 -9.29
N HIS A 210 -24.62 33.08 -8.77
CA HIS A 210 -24.52 34.47 -8.33
C HIS A 210 -23.89 35.28 -9.46
N SER A 211 -24.75 35.91 -10.25
CA SER A 211 -24.40 36.94 -11.21
C SER A 211 -24.37 38.30 -10.52
N ARG A 212 -23.20 38.96 -10.64
CA ARG A 212 -22.91 40.41 -10.67
C ARG A 212 -24.08 41.39 -10.45
N GLY A 213 -23.83 42.38 -9.58
CA GLY A 213 -24.46 43.70 -9.64
C GLY A 213 -23.44 44.78 -9.28
N LEU A 214 -23.01 45.55 -10.29
CA LEU A 214 -22.37 46.85 -10.15
C LEU A 214 -23.44 47.89 -9.77
N ALA A 215 -23.15 48.69 -8.75
CA ALA A 215 -23.44 50.13 -8.66
C ALA A 215 -22.68 50.68 -7.45
#